data_AF-A0AAW5FRP1-F1
#
_entry.id   AF-A0AAW5FRP1-F1
#
_cell.length_a   1.000
_cell.length_b   1.000
_cell.length_c   1.000
_cell.angle_alpha   90.00
_cell.angle_beta   90.00
_cell.angle_gamma   90.00
#
_symmetry.space_group_name_H-M   'P 1'
#
loop_
_entity.id
_entity.type
_entity.pdbx_description
1 polymer ?
#
loop_
_entity_poly.entity_id
_entity_poly.type
_entity_poly.pdbx_seq_one_letter_code
_entity_poly.pdbx_strand_id
1 'polypeptide(L)'
;MDRFDGTPGVNFLDRRGLHLLNYRDQALIRVKKVNGLGQHANYQTLQQQDYDDEMPLLDLPEAAVRLYAGYQMDAAGAAIERVMIVRQIGKDVIWTAQVTATEAQAAWVDITPERIPDTGRTDFEAARARRGR
;
A
#
# COMPACT_ATOMS: atom_id res chain seq x y z
N MET A 1 -2.79 22.36 -3.37
CA MET A 1 -2.91 21.00 -2.81
C MET A 1 -4.17 21.01 -1.96
N ASP A 2 -5.32 21.34 -2.57
CA ASP A 2 -6.42 22.01 -1.84
C ASP A 2 -7.68 21.16 -1.72
N ARG A 3 -7.77 20.03 -2.43
CA ARG A 3 -9.03 19.26 -2.55
C ARG A 3 -9.41 18.48 -1.29
N PHE A 4 -8.44 18.17 -0.43
CA PHE A 4 -8.65 17.38 0.79
C PHE A 4 -8.43 18.19 2.07
N ASP A 5 -8.07 19.47 1.95
CA ASP A 5 -7.89 20.32 3.11
C ASP A 5 -9.23 20.49 3.86
N GLY A 6 -9.18 20.42 5.19
CA GLY A 6 -10.37 20.44 6.04
C GLY A 6 -11.33 19.24 5.90
N THR A 7 -11.00 18.21 5.11
CA THR A 7 -11.85 17.00 5.00
C THR A 7 -11.76 16.18 6.29
N PRO A 8 -12.88 15.96 7.03
CA PRO A 8 -12.83 15.27 8.30
C PRO A 8 -12.28 13.85 8.18
N GLY A 9 -11.23 13.57 8.95
CA GLY A 9 -10.58 12.27 8.99
C GLY A 9 -9.61 12.00 7.84
N VAL A 10 -9.23 13.01 7.05
CA VAL A 10 -8.16 12.89 6.05
C VAL A 10 -7.00 13.77 6.48
N ASN A 11 -5.84 13.17 6.75
CA ASN A 11 -4.64 13.90 7.16
C ASN A 11 -3.42 13.45 6.36
N PHE A 12 -2.57 14.38 5.95
CA PHE A 12 -1.27 14.05 5.35
C PHE A 12 -0.20 14.03 6.44
N LEU A 13 0.54 12.93 6.54
CA LEU A 13 1.63 12.75 7.49
C LEU A 13 2.95 12.68 6.73
N ASP A 14 3.97 13.36 7.23
CA ASP A 14 5.36 13.18 6.83
C ASP A 14 6.16 12.69 8.04
N ARG A 15 6.73 11.49 7.93
CA ARG A 15 7.53 10.86 9.00
C ARG A 15 8.82 10.32 8.44
N ARG A 16 9.90 11.11 8.60
CA ARG A 16 11.26 10.75 8.16
C ARG A 16 11.31 10.38 6.67
N GLY A 17 10.55 11.09 5.83
CA GLY A 17 10.45 10.83 4.39
C GLY A 17 9.42 9.77 4.00
N LEU A 18 8.65 9.24 4.96
CA LEU A 18 7.39 8.55 4.67
C LEU A 18 6.26 9.57 4.54
N HIS A 19 5.87 9.84 3.30
CA HIS A 19 4.67 10.62 3.01
C HIS A 19 3.46 9.68 2.98
N LEU A 20 2.53 9.88 3.90
CA LEU A 20 1.38 9.01 4.12
C LEU A 20 0.09 9.83 4.09
N LEU A 21 -0.94 9.25 3.50
CA LEU A 21 -2.31 9.69 3.66
C LEU A 21 -2.95 8.86 4.78
N ASN A 22 -3.33 9.51 5.86
CA ASN A 22 -4.09 8.92 6.94
C ASN A 22 -5.58 9.13 6.73
N TYR A 23 -6.33 8.03 6.69
CA TYR A 23 -7.78 8.02 6.67
C TYR A 23 -8.32 7.48 7.99
N ARG A 24 -8.82 8.39 8.84
CA ARG A 24 -9.54 8.14 10.10
C ARG A 24 -8.81 7.22 11.08
N ASP A 25 -7.48 7.20 11.04
CA ASP A 25 -6.64 6.28 11.82
C ASP A 25 -6.96 4.78 11.55
N GLN A 26 -7.67 4.50 10.46
CA GLN A 26 -8.04 3.15 10.01
C GLN A 26 -7.14 2.66 8.89
N ALA A 27 -6.66 3.56 8.05
CA ALA A 27 -5.75 3.24 6.96
C ALA A 27 -4.66 4.31 6.84
N LEU A 28 -3.43 3.84 6.70
CA LEU A 28 -2.31 4.65 6.24
C LEU A 28 -1.97 4.21 4.82
N ILE A 29 -1.98 5.16 3.90
CA ILE A 29 -1.86 4.92 2.47
C ILE A 29 -0.61 5.63 1.97
N ARG A 30 0.30 4.87 1.37
CA ARG A 30 1.50 5.39 0.73
C ARG A 30 1.34 5.37 -0.78
N VAL A 31 1.58 6.49 -1.45
CA VAL A 31 1.52 6.55 -2.92
C VAL A 31 2.86 6.12 -3.52
N LYS A 32 2.84 5.20 -4.47
CA LYS A 32 4.08 4.59 -5.02
C LYS A 32 3.90 4.19 -6.48
N LYS A 33 4.95 4.35 -7.29
CA LYS A 33 5.02 3.68 -8.59
C LYS A 33 5.19 2.16 -8.38
N VAL A 34 4.38 1.37 -9.08
CA VAL A 34 4.39 -0.10 -9.02
C VAL A 34 4.45 -0.71 -10.42
N ASN A 35 4.77 -2.00 -10.50
CA ASN A 35 4.62 -2.80 -11.72
C ASN A 35 3.16 -3.31 -11.86
N GLY A 36 2.88 -4.06 -12.93
CA GLY A 36 1.55 -4.63 -13.18
C GLY A 36 1.07 -5.67 -12.15
N LEU A 37 1.93 -6.08 -11.22
CA LEU A 37 1.59 -6.97 -10.10
C LEU A 37 1.46 -6.21 -8.78
N GLY A 38 1.48 -4.88 -8.80
CA GLY A 38 1.41 -4.06 -7.58
C GLY A 38 2.71 -3.98 -6.77
N GLN A 39 3.82 -4.55 -7.27
CA GLN A 39 5.10 -4.55 -6.57
C GLN A 39 5.92 -3.30 -6.90
N HIS A 40 6.62 -2.75 -5.91
CA HIS A 40 7.54 -1.64 -6.11
C HIS A 40 9.01 -2.09 -6.16
N ALA A 41 9.84 -1.42 -6.96
CA ALA A 41 11.20 -1.88 -7.27
C ALA A 41 12.34 -1.33 -6.37
N ASN A 42 12.05 -0.58 -5.30
CA ASN A 42 13.12 0.08 -4.53
C ASN A 42 13.70 -0.81 -3.41
N TYR A 43 14.99 -0.62 -3.12
CA TYR A 43 15.61 -1.10 -1.89
C TYR A 43 14.91 -0.47 -0.68
N GLN A 44 14.26 -1.29 0.15
CA GLN A 44 13.48 -0.82 1.29
C GLN A 44 14.40 -0.50 2.47
N THR A 45 14.23 0.70 3.06
CA THR A 45 14.82 0.99 4.38
C THR A 45 14.14 0.15 5.46
N LEU A 46 14.77 -0.02 6.63
CA LEU A 46 14.13 -0.73 7.76
C LEU A 46 12.76 -0.17 8.10
N GLN A 47 12.62 1.17 8.14
CA GLN A 47 11.34 1.83 8.38
C GLN A 47 10.26 1.47 7.34
N GLN A 48 10.65 1.28 6.07
CA GLN A 48 9.72 0.85 5.02
C GLN A 48 9.35 -0.62 5.16
N GLN A 49 10.30 -1.47 5.55
CA GLN A 49 10.02 -2.88 5.85
C GLN A 49 9.06 -2.99 7.04
N ASP A 50 9.32 -2.24 8.12
CA ASP A 50 8.45 -2.17 9.29
C ASP A 50 7.05 -1.66 8.92
N TYR A 51 6.96 -0.66 8.04
CA TYR A 51 5.67 -0.20 7.51
C TYR A 51 4.92 -1.30 6.74
N ASP A 52 5.63 -2.03 5.88
CA ASP A 52 5.05 -3.11 5.06
C ASP A 52 4.64 -4.32 5.89
N ASP A 53 5.37 -4.56 6.97
CA ASP A 53 5.13 -5.66 7.91
C ASP A 53 4.11 -5.31 9.00
N GLU A 54 3.48 -4.13 8.92
CA GLU A 54 2.57 -3.58 9.95
C GLU A 54 3.17 -3.48 11.35
N MET A 55 4.49 -3.35 11.43
CA MET A 55 5.15 -3.16 12.70
C MET A 55 4.79 -1.79 13.28
N PRO A 56 4.68 -1.68 14.62
CA PRO A 56 4.49 -0.40 15.27
C PRO A 56 5.60 0.57 14.87
N LEU A 57 5.17 1.72 14.36
CA LEU A 57 6.04 2.82 14.00
C LEU A 57 5.70 4.01 14.88
N LEU A 58 6.73 4.60 15.47
CA LEU A 58 6.58 5.78 16.33
C LEU A 58 5.78 6.88 15.60
N ASP A 59 4.82 7.47 16.31
CA ASP A 59 3.95 8.56 15.83
C ASP A 59 3.01 8.18 14.66
N LEU A 60 2.77 6.89 14.43
CA LEU A 60 1.74 6.40 13.51
C LEU A 60 0.66 5.62 14.29
N PRO A 61 -0.63 5.72 13.89
CA PRO A 61 -1.69 4.95 14.53
C PRO A 61 -1.45 3.44 14.42
N GLU A 62 -1.40 2.74 15.55
CA GLU A 62 -1.09 1.31 15.61
C GLU A 62 -2.18 0.45 14.95
N ALA A 63 -3.44 0.84 15.09
CA ALA A 63 -4.59 0.10 14.54
C ALA A 63 -4.81 0.32 13.03
N ALA A 64 -4.03 1.19 12.38
CA ALA A 64 -4.25 1.54 10.99
C ALA A 64 -3.62 0.50 10.04
N VAL A 65 -4.44 0.00 9.12
CA VAL A 65 -4.03 -0.90 8.03
C VAL A 65 -3.07 -0.16 7.10
N ARG A 66 -1.90 -0.75 6.86
CA ARG A 66 -0.88 -0.21 5.96
C ARG A 66 -1.14 -0.61 4.51
N LEU A 67 -1.38 0.39 3.66
CA LEU A 67 -1.74 0.20 2.26
C LEU A 67 -0.83 1.01 1.34
N TYR A 68 -0.79 0.55 0.09
CA TYR A 68 -0.17 1.26 -1.01
C TYR A 68 -1.23 1.72 -2.01
N ALA A 69 -1.20 2.99 -2.38
CA ALA A 69 -1.80 3.48 -3.61
C ALA A 69 -0.74 3.41 -4.72
N GLY A 70 -0.71 2.26 -5.39
CA GLY A 70 0.17 1.97 -6.51
C GLY A 70 -0.31 2.67 -7.78
N TYR A 71 0.57 3.31 -8.54
CA TYR A 71 0.28 3.69 -9.93
C TYR A 71 1.24 2.99 -10.90
N GLN A 72 0.69 2.47 -11.98
CA GLN A 72 1.41 1.89 -13.10
C GLN A 72 1.39 2.90 -14.25
N MET A 73 2.56 3.16 -14.82
CA MET A 73 2.68 3.97 -16.03
C MET A 73 2.50 3.08 -17.27
N ASP A 74 2.04 3.67 -18.37
CA ASP A 74 2.04 3.00 -19.67
C ASP A 74 3.45 2.59 -20.12
N ALA A 75 3.53 1.79 -21.18
CA ALA A 75 4.81 1.32 -21.73
C ALA A 75 5.74 2.45 -22.18
N ALA A 76 5.20 3.61 -22.54
CA ALA A 76 5.97 4.80 -22.93
C ALA A 76 6.44 5.61 -21.70
N GLY A 77 5.92 5.33 -20.51
CA GLY A 77 6.11 6.14 -19.31
C GLY A 77 5.43 7.51 -19.39
N ALA A 78 4.49 7.70 -20.30
CA ALA A 78 3.90 9.02 -20.61
C ALA A 78 2.64 9.31 -19.78
N ALA A 79 1.80 8.30 -19.56
CA ALA A 79 0.59 8.42 -18.77
C ALA A 79 0.49 7.37 -17.66
N ILE A 80 -0.33 7.66 -16.66
CA ILE A 80 -0.76 6.65 -15.68
C ILE A 80 -1.76 5.74 -16.39
N GLU A 81 -1.41 4.48 -16.53
CA GLU A 81 -2.27 3.45 -17.12
C GLU A 81 -3.28 2.94 -16.10
N ARG A 82 -2.84 2.72 -14.85
CA ARG A 82 -3.67 2.12 -13.79
C ARG A 82 -3.32 2.66 -12.41
N VAL A 83 -4.32 2.68 -11.54
CA VAL A 83 -4.18 2.91 -10.10
C VAL A 83 -4.68 1.68 -9.36
N MET A 84 -3.94 1.27 -8.34
CA MET A 84 -4.20 0.06 -7.57
C MET A 84 -4.07 0.36 -6.08
N ILE A 85 -4.92 -0.25 -5.26
CA ILE A 85 -4.68 -0.39 -3.83
C ILE A 85 -4.06 -1.75 -3.59
N VAL A 86 -2.87 -1.77 -3.00
CA VAL A 86 -2.09 -2.97 -2.75
C VAL A 86 -1.91 -3.13 -1.26
N ARG A 87 -2.17 -4.34 -0.78
CA ARG A 87 -1.77 -4.79 0.55
C ARG A 87 -0.59 -5.73 0.40
N GLN A 88 0.53 -5.35 0.98
CA GLN A 88 1.76 -6.14 0.95
C GLN A 88 2.16 -6.47 2.39
N ILE A 89 2.78 -7.63 2.59
CA ILE A 89 3.50 -8.00 3.82
C ILE A 89 4.89 -8.47 3.37
N GLY A 90 5.94 -7.79 3.81
CA GLY A 90 7.30 -8.04 3.34
C GLY A 90 7.45 -7.87 1.83
N LYS A 91 7.55 -8.97 1.07
CA LYS A 91 7.63 -8.98 -0.41
C LYS A 91 6.37 -9.56 -1.08
N ASP A 92 5.44 -10.04 -0.27
CA ASP A 92 4.29 -10.79 -0.74
C ASP A 92 3.06 -9.87 -0.83
N VAL A 93 2.42 -9.86 -1.99
CA VAL A 93 1.17 -9.14 -2.21
C VAL A 93 0.04 -10.02 -1.68
N ILE A 94 -0.66 -9.53 -0.65
CA ILE A 94 -1.80 -10.21 -0.01
C ILE A 94 -3.04 -10.10 -0.85
N TRP A 95 -3.36 -8.87 -1.25
CA TRP A 95 -4.45 -8.59 -2.17
C TRP A 95 -4.14 -7.33 -2.96
N THR A 96 -4.78 -7.20 -4.13
CA THR A 96 -4.69 -6.00 -4.95
C THR A 96 -6.05 -5.69 -5.57
N ALA A 97 -6.46 -4.43 -5.45
CA ALA A 97 -7.67 -3.91 -6.07
C ALA A 97 -7.30 -2.83 -7.08
N GLN A 98 -7.72 -2.98 -8.33
CA GLN A 98 -7.64 -1.87 -9.30
C GLN A 98 -8.75 -0.87 -8.99
N VAL A 99 -8.39 0.41 -8.91
CA VAL A 99 -9.35 1.50 -8.70
C VAL A 99 -9.62 2.18 -10.03
N THR A 100 -10.90 2.30 -10.36
CA THR A 100 -11.38 3.04 -11.53
C THR A 100 -12.25 4.19 -11.03
N ALA A 101 -11.84 5.42 -11.32
CA ALA A 101 -12.59 6.62 -10.98
C ALA A 101 -13.03 7.32 -12.26
N THR A 102 -14.33 7.49 -12.42
CA THR A 102 -14.93 8.39 -13.42
C THR A 102 -15.47 9.64 -12.70
N GLU A 103 -15.88 10.66 -13.44
CA GLU A 103 -16.50 11.85 -12.84
C GLU A 103 -17.78 11.52 -12.06
N ALA A 104 -18.51 10.48 -12.49
CA ALA A 104 -19.80 10.10 -11.90
C ALA A 104 -19.68 9.04 -10.79
N GLN A 105 -18.67 8.17 -10.83
CA GLN A 105 -18.59 7.02 -9.93
C GLN A 105 -17.15 6.53 -9.73
N ALA A 106 -16.85 6.14 -8.49
CA ALA A 106 -15.68 5.34 -8.14
C ALA A 106 -16.07 3.86 -8.01
N ALA A 107 -15.28 2.99 -8.62
CA ALA A 107 -15.42 1.54 -8.55
C ALA A 107 -14.06 0.89 -8.31
N TRP A 108 -14.08 -0.35 -7.84
CA TRP A 108 -12.87 -1.16 -7.71
C TRP A 108 -13.12 -2.58 -8.17
N VAL A 109 -12.06 -3.24 -8.65
CA VAL A 109 -12.08 -4.63 -9.11
C VAL A 109 -10.94 -5.36 -8.41
N ASP A 110 -11.24 -6.51 -7.82
CA ASP A 110 -10.22 -7.40 -7.28
C ASP A 110 -9.39 -7.98 -8.44
N ILE A 111 -8.09 -7.73 -8.41
CA ILE A 111 -7.11 -8.24 -9.37
C ILE A 111 -5.97 -8.96 -8.63
N THR A 112 -6.27 -9.47 -7.44
CA THR A 112 -5.30 -10.22 -6.63
C THR A 112 -4.70 -11.34 -7.47
N PRO A 113 -3.37 -11.38 -7.65
CA PRO A 113 -2.73 -12.42 -8.45
C PRO A 113 -3.08 -13.81 -7.93
N GLU A 114 -3.40 -14.75 -8.82
CA GLU A 114 -3.60 -16.14 -8.44
C GLU A 114 -2.34 -16.69 -7.76
N ARG A 115 -2.50 -17.18 -6.55
CA ARG A 115 -1.45 -17.87 -5.81
C ARG A 115 -1.46 -19.34 -6.19
N ILE A 116 -0.29 -19.92 -6.44
CA ILE A 116 -0.17 -21.36 -6.60
C ILE A 116 -0.58 -22.01 -5.26
N PRO A 117 -1.57 -22.93 -5.24
CA PRO A 117 -1.93 -23.66 -4.02
C PRO A 117 -0.69 -24.30 -3.37
N ASP A 118 -0.62 -24.32 -2.03
CA ASP A 118 0.53 -24.80 -1.23
C ASP A 118 1.83 -23.97 -1.26
N THR A 119 1.88 -22.82 -1.94
CA THR A 119 3.01 -21.86 -1.79
C THR A 119 2.77 -20.79 -0.73
N GLY A 120 1.60 -20.80 -0.10
CA GLY A 120 1.18 -19.81 0.87
C GLY A 120 1.96 -19.94 2.17
N ARG A 121 3.06 -19.19 2.29
CA ARG A 121 3.43 -18.65 3.59
C ARG A 121 2.21 -17.91 4.11
N THR A 122 1.54 -18.47 5.11
CA THR A 122 0.43 -17.80 5.76
C THR A 122 0.92 -16.45 6.29
N ASP A 123 0.04 -15.44 6.32
CA ASP A 123 0.36 -14.10 6.86
C ASP A 123 0.98 -14.17 8.28
N PHE A 124 0.72 -15.27 9.00
CA PHE A 124 1.30 -15.62 10.29
C PHE A 124 2.79 -16.00 10.26
N GLU A 125 3.32 -16.57 9.17
CA GLU A 125 4.72 -16.99 9.06
C GLU A 125 5.68 -15.82 8.86
N ALA A 126 5.26 -14.75 8.18
CA ALA A 126 6.07 -13.54 8.02
C ALA A 126 6.34 -12.86 9.38
N ALA A 127 5.33 -12.82 10.26
CA ALA A 127 5.46 -12.36 11.64
C ALA A 127 6.29 -13.32 12.51
N ARG A 128 6.15 -14.64 12.33
CA ARG A 128 6.86 -15.67 13.12
C ARG A 128 8.34 -15.79 12.75
N ALA A 129 8.69 -15.65 11.48
CA ALA A 129 10.06 -15.76 10.97
C ALA A 129 10.98 -14.62 11.45
N ARG A 130 10.42 -13.50 11.94
CA ARG A 130 11.20 -12.35 12.40
C ARG A 130 11.28 -12.16 13.92
N ARG A 131 10.38 -12.77 14.72
CA ARG A 131 10.56 -12.86 16.19
C ARG A 131 11.78 -13.71 16.61
N GLY A 132 12.38 -14.46 15.68
CA GLY A 132 13.59 -15.26 15.91
C GLY A 132 14.89 -14.64 15.39
N ARG A 133 14.91 -13.35 15.02
CA ARG A 133 16.13 -12.61 14.65
C ARG A 133 16.52 -11.60 15.71
#